data_AF-A0A0N4XUH5-F1
#
_entry.id   AF-A0A0N4XUH5-F1
#
_cell.length_a   1.000
_cell.length_b   1.000
_cell.length_c   1.000
_cell.angle_alpha   90.00
_cell.angle_beta   90.00
_cell.angle_gamma   90.00
#
_symmetry.space_group_name_H-M   'P 1'
#
loop_
_entity.id
_entity.type
_entity.pdbx_description
1 polymer ?
#
loop_
_entity_poly.entity_id
_entity_poly.type
_entity_poly.pdbx_seq_one_letter_code
_entity_poly.pdbx_strand_id
1 'polypeptide(L)'
;MIDIFKLNRTQKRFYICGERLHVKVAFFIIIVMTLAAEILEATSYVTGKTPSASNFTTFAIEIWEYVVTVTMIIAFVKESTLFLLPYIGEMFVVVIMMLIFVFQLLFCLIAPYSSMAEQFFVDARYSLLQREKKLFAFFLFVGFFTLIAGYCLHIGLTTYMYFEYVNEKKAQKQRPARGEQASVLVRPDALPPPTVVVDQQKESFPNPNFGISDDEDDDVFHKDIASNASVA
;
A
#
# COMPACT_ATOMS: atom_id res chain seq x y z
N MET A 1 -9.48 -21.06 0.24
CA MET A 1 -9.97 -19.78 0.81
C MET A 1 -8.81 -18.80 0.74
N ILE A 2 -8.95 -17.67 0.04
CA ILE A 2 -7.87 -16.68 -0.11
C ILE A 2 -7.89 -15.83 1.16
N ASP A 3 -6.85 -15.90 1.99
CA ASP A 3 -6.73 -15.05 3.19
C ASP A 3 -6.36 -13.61 2.79
N ILE A 4 -7.35 -12.85 2.31
CA ILE A 4 -7.19 -11.47 1.81
C ILE A 4 -6.70 -10.53 2.93
N PHE A 5 -6.91 -10.87 4.21
CA PHE A 5 -6.56 -10.03 5.36
C PHE A 5 -5.37 -10.53 6.19
N LYS A 6 -4.53 -11.44 5.66
CA LYS A 6 -3.33 -11.86 6.38
C LYS A 6 -2.34 -10.70 6.50
N LEU A 7 -2.42 -9.99 7.62
CA LEU A 7 -1.66 -8.79 7.92
C LEU A 7 -0.34 -9.19 8.58
N ASN A 8 0.79 -8.82 7.99
CA ASN A 8 2.09 -9.03 8.61
C ASN A 8 2.34 -7.92 9.66
N ARG A 9 1.75 -8.06 10.85
CA ARG A 9 1.78 -7.05 11.93
C ARG A 9 3.17 -6.80 12.54
N THR A 10 4.16 -7.60 12.19
CA THR A 10 5.49 -7.57 12.83
C THR A 10 6.35 -6.37 12.41
N GLN A 11 6.01 -5.66 11.33
CA GLN A 11 6.80 -4.54 10.83
C GLN A 11 6.05 -3.20 10.94
N LYS A 12 6.47 -2.37 11.90
CA LYS A 12 5.88 -1.04 12.15
C LYS A 12 5.95 -0.08 10.97
N ARG A 13 6.96 -0.23 10.08
CA ARG A 13 7.16 0.62 8.89
C ARG A 13 5.99 0.63 7.90
N PHE A 14 5.09 -0.33 7.97
CA PHE A 14 3.93 -0.44 7.09
C PHE A 14 2.62 0.03 7.74
N TYR A 15 2.73 0.72 8.87
CA TYR A 15 1.61 1.40 9.51
C TYR A 15 1.68 2.90 9.21
N ILE A 16 0.51 3.45 8.85
CA ILE A 16 0.26 4.83 8.46
C ILE A 16 -0.67 5.45 9.52
N CYS A 17 -0.73 6.78 9.60
CA CYS A 17 -1.53 7.51 10.59
C CYS A 17 -1.09 7.23 12.05
N GLY A 18 0.18 7.53 12.36
CA GLY A 18 0.73 7.39 13.72
C GLY A 18 0.79 5.94 14.22
N GLU A 19 1.22 5.01 13.37
CA GLU A 19 1.33 3.56 13.64
C GLU A 19 0.00 2.80 13.85
N ARG A 20 -1.17 3.43 13.59
CA ARG A 20 -2.48 2.81 13.90
C ARG A 20 -3.12 2.07 12.73
N LEU A 21 -2.87 2.50 11.49
CA LEU A 21 -3.55 1.97 10.31
C LEU A 21 -2.56 1.24 9.40
N HIS A 22 -2.70 -0.08 9.26
CA HIS A 22 -1.85 -0.83 8.34
C HIS A 22 -2.10 -0.39 6.89
N VAL A 23 -1.05 -0.27 6.09
CA VAL A 23 -1.08 0.22 4.71
C VAL A 23 -2.09 -0.51 3.83
N LYS A 24 -2.21 -1.84 3.99
CA LYS A 24 -3.21 -2.66 3.27
C LYS A 24 -4.66 -2.23 3.58
N VAL A 25 -4.95 -1.85 4.82
CA VAL A 25 -6.29 -1.35 5.21
C VAL A 25 -6.50 0.06 4.67
N ALA A 26 -5.48 0.92 4.74
CA ALA A 26 -5.54 2.26 4.16
C ALA A 26 -5.82 2.20 2.65
N PHE A 27 -5.12 1.32 1.92
CA PHE A 27 -5.33 1.13 0.49
C PHE A 27 -6.71 0.55 0.18
N PHE A 28 -7.23 -0.36 1.01
CA PHE A 28 -8.61 -0.84 0.89
C PHE A 28 -9.64 0.28 1.04
N ILE A 29 -9.44 1.20 2.00
CA ILE A 29 -10.31 2.38 2.17
C ILE A 29 -10.27 3.25 0.90
N ILE A 30 -9.09 3.46 0.31
CA ILE A 30 -8.97 4.18 -0.96
C ILE A 30 -9.79 3.50 -2.05
N ILE A 31 -9.65 2.17 -2.22
CA ILE A 31 -10.44 1.42 -3.22
C ILE A 31 -11.95 1.62 -3.02
N VAL A 32 -12.44 1.53 -1.77
CA VAL A 32 -13.86 1.72 -1.47
C VAL A 32 -14.31 3.15 -1.77
N MET A 33 -13.50 4.16 -1.43
CA MET A 33 -13.82 5.56 -1.74
C MET A 33 -13.83 5.82 -3.25
N THR A 34 -12.85 5.31 -3.98
CA THR A 34 -12.80 5.42 -5.44
C THR A 34 -14.04 4.77 -6.07
N LEU A 35 -14.37 3.54 -5.67
CA LEU A 35 -15.53 2.83 -6.21
C LEU A 35 -16.86 3.56 -5.89
N ALA A 36 -16.97 4.20 -4.73
CA ALA A 36 -18.12 5.04 -4.41
C ALA A 36 -18.18 6.30 -5.31
N ALA A 37 -17.04 6.93 -5.59
CA ALA A 37 -16.96 8.08 -6.49
C ALA A 37 -17.37 7.70 -7.91
N GLU A 38 -16.84 6.60 -8.44
CA GLU A 38 -17.20 6.05 -9.76
C GLU A 38 -18.69 5.77 -9.89
N ILE A 39 -19.31 5.17 -8.86
CA ILE A 39 -20.77 4.92 -8.86
C ILE A 39 -21.56 6.23 -8.86
N LEU A 40 -21.13 7.22 -8.09
CA LEU A 40 -21.80 8.53 -8.05
C LEU A 40 -21.70 9.25 -9.39
N GLU A 41 -20.53 9.20 -10.03
CA GLU A 41 -20.28 9.75 -11.36
C GLU A 41 -21.12 9.06 -12.43
N ALA A 42 -21.09 7.71 -12.48
CA ALA A 42 -21.92 6.93 -13.38
C ALA A 42 -23.42 7.23 -13.20
N THR A 43 -23.87 7.36 -11.95
CA THR A 43 -25.27 7.74 -11.64
C THR A 43 -25.59 9.15 -12.13
N SER A 44 -24.64 10.08 -12.05
CA SER A 44 -24.80 11.45 -12.54
C SER A 44 -24.97 11.50 -14.07
N TYR A 45 -24.27 10.63 -14.82
CA TYR A 45 -24.45 10.50 -16.26
C TYR A 45 -25.84 9.96 -16.65
N VAL A 46 -26.40 9.04 -15.86
CA VAL A 46 -27.72 8.45 -16.12
C VAL A 46 -28.86 9.40 -15.74
N THR A 47 -28.68 10.16 -14.66
CA THR A 47 -29.74 11.03 -14.10
C THR A 47 -29.72 12.43 -14.71
N GLY A 48 -28.56 12.89 -15.19
CA GLY A 48 -28.42 14.14 -15.92
C GLY A 48 -29.02 14.03 -17.31
N LYS A 49 -29.99 14.90 -17.63
CA LYS A 49 -30.38 15.13 -19.04
C LYS A 49 -29.13 15.58 -19.78
N THR A 50 -28.62 14.70 -20.63
CA THR A 50 -27.34 14.74 -21.33
C THR A 50 -26.96 16.15 -21.80
N PRO A 51 -25.83 16.74 -21.34
CA PRO A 51 -25.25 17.85 -22.04
C PRO A 51 -24.43 17.30 -23.22
N SER A 52 -24.90 17.65 -24.41
CA SER A 52 -24.15 17.88 -25.66
C SER A 52 -22.72 17.35 -25.76
N ALA A 53 -22.53 16.41 -26.70
CA ALA A 53 -21.24 16.03 -27.31
C ALA A 53 -20.10 15.71 -26.32
N SER A 54 -20.11 14.48 -25.77
CA SER A 54 -18.93 13.92 -25.13
C SER A 54 -17.79 13.85 -26.16
N ASN A 55 -16.79 14.71 -26.01
CA ASN A 55 -15.58 14.66 -26.81
C ASN A 55 -14.87 13.31 -26.60
N PHE A 56 -14.22 12.78 -27.63
CA PHE A 56 -13.47 11.51 -27.57
C PHE A 56 -12.50 11.46 -26.37
N THR A 57 -11.90 12.59 -26.01
CA THR A 57 -11.00 12.71 -24.85
C THR A 57 -11.69 12.42 -23.53
N THR A 58 -12.92 12.92 -23.31
CA THR A 58 -13.68 12.66 -22.08
C THR A 58 -13.99 11.17 -21.95
N PHE A 59 -14.41 10.54 -23.05
CA PHE A 59 -14.65 9.10 -23.08
C PHE A 59 -13.38 8.27 -22.83
N ALA A 60 -12.23 8.71 -23.34
CA ALA A 60 -10.96 8.03 -23.11
C ALA A 60 -10.49 8.14 -21.65
N ILE A 61 -10.71 9.29 -21.00
CA ILE A 61 -10.40 9.50 -19.58
C ILE A 61 -11.27 8.59 -18.71
N GLU A 62 -12.58 8.56 -18.97
CA GLU A 62 -13.52 7.69 -18.27
C GLU A 62 -13.11 6.20 -18.36
N ILE A 63 -12.76 5.71 -19.56
CA ILE A 63 -12.26 4.34 -19.72
C ILE A 63 -10.99 4.11 -18.90
N TRP A 64 -10.07 5.09 -18.89
CA TRP A 64 -8.82 4.99 -18.16
C TRP A 64 -9.07 4.88 -16.64
N GLU A 65 -9.98 5.67 -16.09
CA GLU A 65 -10.39 5.64 -14.68
C GLU A 65 -10.97 4.27 -14.30
N TYR A 66 -11.82 3.66 -15.15
CA TYR A 66 -12.27 2.28 -14.95
C TYR A 66 -11.12 1.27 -14.97
N VAL A 67 -10.16 1.42 -15.90
CA VAL A 67 -8.98 0.55 -15.97
C VAL A 67 -8.16 0.67 -14.68
N VAL A 68 -7.95 1.88 -14.16
CA VAL A 68 -7.25 2.11 -12.90
C VAL A 68 -8.00 1.49 -11.73
N THR A 69 -9.32 1.69 -11.63
CA THR A 69 -10.14 1.11 -10.58
C THR A 69 -10.09 -0.42 -10.58
N VAL A 70 -10.23 -1.06 -11.75
CA VAL A 70 -10.15 -2.53 -11.87
C VAL A 70 -8.75 -3.04 -11.53
N THR A 71 -7.70 -2.37 -12.02
CA THR A 71 -6.31 -2.78 -11.72
C THR A 71 -5.97 -2.60 -10.24
N MET A 72 -6.48 -1.58 -9.56
CA MET A 72 -6.36 -1.43 -8.10
C MET A 72 -6.97 -2.60 -7.33
N ILE A 73 -8.17 -3.05 -7.71
CA ILE A 73 -8.84 -4.18 -7.07
C ILE A 73 -8.01 -5.46 -7.28
N ILE A 74 -7.51 -5.69 -8.50
CA ILE A 74 -6.65 -6.84 -8.80
C ILE A 74 -5.34 -6.75 -8.00
N ALA A 75 -4.72 -5.57 -7.91
CA ALA A 75 -3.51 -5.33 -7.14
C ALA A 75 -3.71 -5.69 -5.67
N PHE A 76 -4.85 -5.31 -5.08
CA PHE A 76 -5.18 -5.63 -3.70
C PHE A 76 -5.38 -7.13 -3.46
N VAL A 77 -6.10 -7.82 -4.35
CA VAL A 77 -6.39 -9.26 -4.21
C VAL A 77 -5.14 -10.11 -4.46
N LYS A 78 -4.33 -9.75 -5.47
CA LYS A 78 -3.13 -10.50 -5.87
C LYS A 78 -1.86 -10.06 -5.14
N GLU A 79 -1.90 -8.97 -4.38
CA GLU A 79 -0.73 -8.34 -3.76
C GLU A 79 0.40 -8.10 -4.77
N SER A 80 0.01 -7.63 -5.97
CA SER A 80 0.92 -7.49 -7.11
C SER A 80 1.27 -6.02 -7.33
N THR A 81 2.57 -5.74 -7.43
CA THR A 81 3.12 -4.40 -7.69
C THR A 81 2.79 -3.88 -9.08
N LEU A 82 2.76 -4.76 -10.09
CA LEU A 82 2.50 -4.38 -11.48
C LEU A 82 1.11 -3.79 -11.68
N PHE A 83 0.10 -4.38 -11.05
CA PHE A 83 -1.28 -3.88 -11.12
C PHE A 83 -1.53 -2.61 -10.31
N LEU A 84 -0.58 -2.22 -9.44
CA LEU A 84 -0.65 -0.98 -8.68
C LEU A 84 -0.07 0.23 -9.45
N LEU A 85 0.74 -0.02 -10.49
CA LEU A 85 1.39 1.04 -11.27
C LEU A 85 0.42 2.01 -11.95
N PRO A 86 -0.71 1.57 -12.57
CA PRO A 86 -1.66 2.49 -13.17
C PRO A 86 -2.19 3.53 -12.18
N TYR A 87 -2.55 3.09 -10.97
CA TYR A 87 -2.97 3.98 -9.88
C TYR A 87 -1.89 4.97 -9.45
N ILE A 88 -0.65 4.51 -9.26
CA ILE A 88 0.46 5.39 -8.87
C ILE A 88 0.73 6.42 -9.98
N GLY A 89 0.71 6.00 -11.24
CA GLY A 89 0.90 6.88 -12.39
C GLY A 89 -0.18 7.95 -12.49
N GLU A 90 -1.45 7.56 -12.36
CA GLU A 90 -2.58 8.49 -12.37
C GLU A 90 -2.49 9.48 -11.20
N MET A 91 -2.32 8.99 -9.98
CA MET A 91 -2.20 9.85 -8.79
C MET A 91 -1.01 10.80 -8.87
N PHE A 92 0.11 10.39 -9.49
CA PHE A 92 1.24 11.28 -9.73
C PHE A 92 0.86 12.42 -10.67
N VAL A 93 0.20 12.14 -11.79
CA VAL A 93 -0.28 13.16 -12.73
C VAL A 93 -1.27 14.10 -12.03
N VAL A 94 -2.23 13.57 -11.29
CA VAL A 94 -3.21 14.36 -10.52
C VAL A 94 -2.52 15.30 -9.54
N VAL A 95 -1.60 14.80 -8.72
CA VAL A 95 -0.86 15.63 -7.74
C VAL A 95 -0.06 16.73 -8.43
N ILE A 96 0.63 16.43 -9.53
CA ILE A 96 1.40 17.44 -10.28
C ILE A 96 0.48 18.51 -10.86
N MET A 97 -0.65 18.13 -11.48
CA MET A 97 -1.62 19.09 -12.02
C MET A 97 -2.22 19.97 -10.93
N MET A 98 -2.55 19.37 -9.78
CA MET A 98 -3.04 20.14 -8.62
C MET A 98 -1.98 21.08 -8.06
N LEU A 99 -0.71 20.66 -7.97
CA LEU A 99 0.38 21.54 -7.53
C LEU A 99 0.59 22.73 -8.48
N ILE A 100 0.56 22.48 -9.79
CA ILE A 100 0.59 23.56 -10.79
C ILE A 100 -0.56 24.54 -10.53
N PHE A 101 -1.77 24.03 -10.31
CA PHE A 101 -2.92 24.87 -10.04
C PHE A 101 -2.79 25.66 -8.72
N VAL A 102 -2.25 25.05 -7.65
CA VAL A 102 -1.94 25.73 -6.39
C VAL A 102 -0.94 26.87 -6.61
N PHE A 103 0.11 26.67 -7.41
CA PHE A 103 1.08 27.73 -7.72
C PHE A 103 0.45 28.85 -8.56
N GLN A 104 -0.45 28.52 -9.48
CA GLN A 104 -1.20 29.52 -10.25
C GLN A 104 -2.11 30.36 -9.35
N LEU A 105 -2.83 29.72 -8.41
CA LEU A 105 -3.64 30.43 -7.43
C LEU A 105 -2.80 31.29 -6.47
N LEU A 106 -1.64 30.79 -6.05
CA LEU A 106 -0.68 31.56 -5.24
C LEU A 106 -0.17 32.79 -6.00
N PHE A 107 0.15 32.63 -7.29
CA PHE A 107 0.51 33.76 -8.15
C PHE A 107 -0.63 34.78 -8.23
N CYS A 108 -1.88 34.31 -8.38
CA CYS A 108 -3.05 35.18 -8.41
C CYS A 108 -3.33 35.88 -7.05
N LEU A 109 -2.92 35.30 -5.92
CA LEU A 109 -2.97 35.97 -4.61
C LEU A 109 -1.94 37.11 -4.52
N ILE A 110 -0.74 36.90 -5.05
CA ILE A 110 0.35 37.90 -5.01
C ILE A 110 0.12 39.02 -6.03
N ALA A 111 -0.37 38.65 -7.22
CA ALA A 111 -0.66 39.56 -8.33
C ALA A 111 -2.14 39.48 -8.73
N PRO A 112 -3.06 40.02 -7.91
CA PRO A 112 -4.52 39.93 -8.15
C PRO A 112 -4.98 40.71 -9.38
N TYR A 113 -4.11 41.56 -9.93
CA TYR A 113 -4.34 42.35 -11.16
C TYR A 113 -3.78 41.69 -12.43
N SER A 114 -3.29 40.44 -12.34
CA SER A 114 -2.82 39.72 -13.52
C SER A 114 -3.98 39.29 -14.41
N SER A 115 -3.75 39.18 -15.72
CA SER A 115 -4.73 38.67 -16.70
C SER A 115 -5.18 37.25 -16.36
N MET A 116 -4.32 36.46 -15.72
CA MET A 116 -4.67 35.13 -15.21
C MET A 116 -5.70 35.20 -14.07
N ALA A 117 -5.53 36.14 -13.13
CA ALA A 117 -6.49 36.32 -12.06
C ALA A 117 -7.86 36.77 -12.57
N GLU A 118 -7.92 37.50 -13.70
CA GLU A 118 -9.18 37.94 -14.32
C GLU A 118 -10.00 36.79 -14.90
N GLN A 119 -9.34 35.74 -15.38
CA GLN A 119 -10.01 34.54 -15.89
C GLN A 119 -10.87 33.83 -14.82
N PHE A 120 -10.48 33.95 -13.54
CA PHE A 120 -11.26 33.39 -12.41
C PHE A 120 -12.49 34.22 -12.03
N PHE A 121 -12.59 35.47 -12.49
CA PHE A 121 -13.67 36.40 -12.14
C PHE A 121 -14.20 37.09 -13.41
N VAL A 122 -14.93 36.33 -14.23
CA VAL A 122 -15.58 36.81 -15.46
C VAL A 122 -16.61 37.90 -15.16
N ASP A 123 -17.20 37.90 -13.96
CA ASP A 123 -18.14 38.93 -13.52
C ASP A 123 -17.39 40.08 -12.81
N ALA A 124 -17.25 41.22 -13.50
CA ALA A 124 -16.68 42.48 -12.98
C ALA A 124 -17.47 43.13 -11.82
N ARG A 125 -18.41 42.41 -11.19
CA ARG A 125 -19.32 42.91 -10.15
C ARG A 125 -18.84 42.67 -8.71
N TYR A 126 -17.61 42.18 -8.52
CA TYR A 126 -17.05 41.98 -7.18
C TYR A 126 -16.15 43.14 -6.77
N SER A 127 -16.32 43.60 -5.53
CA SER A 127 -15.33 44.50 -4.90
C SER A 127 -14.00 43.78 -4.74
N LEU A 128 -12.87 44.51 -4.78
CA LEU A 128 -11.52 43.95 -4.69
C LEU A 128 -11.35 43.03 -3.46
N LEU A 129 -11.87 43.46 -2.31
CA LEU A 129 -11.79 42.72 -1.07
C LEU A 129 -12.64 41.42 -1.09
N GLN A 130 -13.74 41.39 -1.84
CA GLN A 130 -14.51 40.14 -2.03
C GLN A 130 -13.80 39.18 -2.98
N ARG A 131 -13.11 39.70 -4.00
CA ARG A 131 -12.33 38.92 -4.95
C ARG A 131 -11.15 38.20 -4.26
N GLU A 132 -10.39 38.95 -3.46
CA GLU A 132 -9.28 38.39 -2.67
C GLU A 132 -9.75 37.32 -1.68
N LYS A 133 -10.85 37.58 -0.96
CA LYS A 133 -11.45 36.59 -0.03
C LYS A 133 -11.88 35.31 -0.75
N LYS A 134 -12.52 35.42 -1.91
CA LYS A 134 -12.93 34.26 -2.71
C LYS A 134 -11.71 33.49 -3.22
N LEU A 135 -10.71 34.18 -3.75
CA LEU A 135 -9.52 33.53 -4.28
C LEU A 135 -8.71 32.85 -3.17
N PHE A 136 -8.64 33.46 -1.99
CA PHE A 136 -8.05 32.83 -0.81
C PHE A 136 -8.83 31.59 -0.36
N ALA A 137 -10.17 31.65 -0.35
CA ALA A 137 -10.99 30.49 -0.04
C ALA A 137 -10.79 29.34 -1.05
N PHE A 138 -10.72 29.66 -2.35
CA PHE A 138 -10.39 28.67 -3.39
C PHE A 138 -8.99 28.10 -3.21
N PHE A 139 -7.99 28.94 -2.90
CA PHE A 139 -6.63 28.50 -2.63
C PHE A 139 -6.57 27.51 -1.46
N LEU A 140 -7.23 27.83 -0.34
CA LEU A 140 -7.29 26.93 0.82
C LEU A 140 -8.00 25.61 0.47
N PHE A 141 -9.11 25.68 -0.26
CA PHE A 141 -9.87 24.52 -0.69
C PHE A 141 -9.00 23.61 -1.58
N VAL A 142 -8.44 24.15 -2.66
CA VAL A 142 -7.60 23.39 -3.59
C VAL A 142 -6.38 22.83 -2.88
N GLY A 143 -5.69 23.65 -2.08
CA GLY A 143 -4.52 23.22 -1.32
C GLY A 143 -4.82 22.07 -0.36
N PHE A 144 -5.97 22.10 0.33
CA PHE A 144 -6.42 21.00 1.19
C PHE A 144 -6.60 19.70 0.40
N PHE A 145 -7.28 19.75 -0.75
CA PHE A 145 -7.45 18.56 -1.59
C PHE A 145 -6.12 18.09 -2.21
N THR A 146 -5.20 19.00 -2.54
CA THR A 146 -3.85 18.62 -3.00
C THR A 146 -3.09 17.84 -1.93
N LEU A 147 -3.19 18.24 -0.65
CA LEU A 147 -2.59 17.51 0.46
C LEU A 147 -3.22 16.12 0.64
N ILE A 148 -4.54 16.00 0.51
CA ILE A 148 -5.23 14.70 0.53
C ILE A 148 -4.76 13.83 -0.63
N ALA A 149 -4.70 14.35 -1.85
CA ALA A 149 -4.24 13.61 -3.02
C ALA A 149 -2.78 13.15 -2.85
N GLY A 150 -1.90 14.03 -2.36
CA GLY A 150 -0.51 13.69 -2.04
C GLY A 150 -0.41 12.60 -0.96
N TYR A 151 -1.30 12.63 0.03
CA TYR A 151 -1.37 11.60 1.07
C TYR A 151 -1.85 10.25 0.52
N CYS A 152 -2.85 10.24 -0.36
CA CYS A 152 -3.29 9.04 -1.08
C CYS A 152 -2.16 8.46 -1.93
N LEU A 153 -1.40 9.29 -2.66
CA LEU A 153 -0.22 8.88 -3.41
C LEU A 153 0.84 8.26 -2.48
N HIS A 154 1.10 8.87 -1.32
CA HIS A 154 2.01 8.32 -0.32
C HIS A 154 1.56 6.93 0.18
N ILE A 155 0.26 6.74 0.43
CA ILE A 155 -0.30 5.41 0.76
C ILE A 155 -0.07 4.44 -0.40
N GLY A 156 -0.29 4.86 -1.65
CA GLY A 156 -0.03 4.06 -2.85
C GLY A 156 1.43 3.58 -2.94
N LEU A 157 2.39 4.49 -2.78
CA LEU A 157 3.83 4.18 -2.78
C LEU A 157 4.22 3.27 -1.61
N THR A 158 3.68 3.50 -0.41
CA THR A 158 3.94 2.62 0.73
C THR A 158 3.35 1.23 0.50
N THR A 159 2.18 1.14 -0.15
CA THR A 159 1.55 -0.13 -0.53
C THR A 159 2.40 -0.87 -1.55
N TYR A 160 2.99 -0.14 -2.51
CA TYR A 160 3.92 -0.70 -3.48
C TYR A 160 5.12 -1.35 -2.79
N MET A 161 5.79 -0.63 -1.88
CA MET A 161 6.90 -1.17 -1.09
C MET A 161 6.49 -2.37 -0.24
N TYR A 162 5.27 -2.36 0.30
CA TYR A 162 4.74 -3.49 1.05
C TYR A 162 4.54 -4.73 0.17
N PHE A 163 3.94 -4.58 -1.02
CA PHE A 163 3.76 -5.69 -1.95
C PHE A 163 5.09 -6.24 -2.46
N GLU A 164 6.07 -5.38 -2.74
CA GLU A 164 7.43 -5.79 -3.09
C GLU A 164 8.05 -6.64 -1.96
N TYR A 165 8.03 -6.14 -0.72
CA TYR A 165 8.53 -6.87 0.44
C TYR A 165 7.84 -8.23 0.65
N VAL A 166 6.52 -8.29 0.48
CA VAL A 166 5.76 -9.54 0.60
C VAL A 166 6.14 -10.51 -0.52
N ASN A 167 6.30 -10.03 -1.74
CA ASN A 167 6.66 -10.85 -2.90
C ASN A 167 8.10 -11.38 -2.78
N GLU A 168 9.05 -10.58 -2.31
CA GLU A 168 10.41 -11.01 -2.00
C GLU A 168 10.42 -12.09 -0.91
N LYS A 169 9.65 -11.89 0.17
CA LYS A 169 9.55 -12.88 1.26
C LYS A 169 8.91 -14.19 0.78
N LYS A 170 7.92 -14.13 -0.11
CA LYS A 170 7.32 -15.32 -0.74
C LYS A 170 8.33 -16.01 -1.65
N ALA A 171 9.06 -15.27 -2.48
CA ALA A 171 10.09 -15.81 -3.36
C ALA A 171 11.25 -16.47 -2.59
N GLN A 172 11.68 -15.89 -1.47
CA GLN A 172 12.68 -16.47 -0.58
C GLN A 172 12.20 -17.78 0.06
N LYS A 173 10.94 -17.82 0.54
CA LYS A 173 10.35 -19.05 1.12
C LYS A 173 10.10 -20.15 0.10
N GLN A 174 9.84 -19.79 -1.17
CA GLN A 174 9.74 -20.73 -2.29
C GLN A 174 11.10 -21.15 -2.84
N ARG A 175 12.21 -20.67 -2.26
CA ARG A 175 13.58 -21.08 -2.61
C ARG A 175 14.19 -22.12 -1.64
N PRO A 176 13.53 -23.24 -1.26
CA PRO A 176 14.27 -24.37 -0.72
C PRO A 176 14.85 -25.24 -1.85
N ALA A 177 16.14 -25.60 -1.74
CA ALA A 177 16.82 -26.72 -2.41
C ALA A 177 17.08 -26.70 -3.94
N ARG A 178 17.28 -25.55 -4.60
CA ARG A 178 17.95 -25.52 -5.94
C ARG A 178 19.45 -25.18 -5.86
N GLY A 179 20.08 -25.53 -4.73
CA GLY A 179 21.49 -25.26 -4.44
C GLY A 179 22.24 -26.39 -3.73
N GLU A 180 21.60 -27.52 -3.41
CA GLU A 180 22.25 -28.72 -2.84
C GLU A 180 22.46 -29.84 -3.89
N GLN A 181 22.59 -29.46 -5.15
CA GLN A 181 23.09 -30.35 -6.20
C GLN A 181 24.07 -29.60 -7.12
N ALA A 182 25.27 -29.34 -6.60
CA ALA A 182 26.55 -29.14 -7.30
C ALA A 182 27.53 -28.59 -6.24
N SER A 183 28.54 -29.32 -5.73
CA SER A 183 29.55 -30.08 -6.46
C SER A 183 30.17 -31.17 -5.56
N VAL A 184 29.76 -32.43 -5.75
CA VAL A 184 30.61 -33.58 -5.37
C VAL A 184 31.57 -33.78 -6.54
N LEU A 185 32.76 -33.17 -6.45
CA LEU A 185 33.83 -33.35 -7.42
C LEU A 185 35.15 -33.66 -6.69
N VAL A 186 35.12 -34.72 -5.89
CA VAL A 186 36.32 -35.45 -5.47
C VAL A 186 36.03 -36.94 -5.63
N ARG A 187 36.42 -37.46 -6.79
CA ARG A 187 36.50 -38.90 -7.08
C ARG A 187 37.98 -39.23 -7.19
N PRO A 188 38.56 -40.04 -6.29
CA PRO A 188 39.72 -40.84 -6.58
C PRO A 188 39.29 -42.30 -6.78
N ASP A 189 39.90 -42.92 -7.79
CA ASP A 189 39.62 -44.25 -8.33
C ASP A 189 39.75 -45.42 -7.32
N ALA A 190 38.90 -46.45 -7.47
CA ALA A 190 39.29 -47.87 -7.66
C ALA A 190 38.11 -48.88 -7.47
N LEU A 191 37.69 -49.51 -8.58
CA LEU A 191 37.20 -50.90 -8.82
C LEU A 191 36.10 -51.59 -7.95
N PRO A 192 35.36 -52.61 -8.51
CA PRO A 192 33.98 -52.97 -8.10
C PRO A 192 33.86 -54.33 -7.35
N PRO A 193 32.65 -54.86 -7.09
CA PRO A 193 32.06 -55.13 -5.77
C PRO A 193 32.33 -56.56 -5.22
N PRO A 194 31.87 -56.86 -3.98
CA PRO A 194 30.85 -57.90 -3.91
C PRO A 194 29.73 -57.63 -2.89
N THR A 195 28.59 -58.21 -3.24
CA THR A 195 27.33 -58.38 -2.52
C THR A 195 27.52 -58.85 -1.07
N VAL A 196 27.04 -58.08 -0.09
CA VAL A 196 26.59 -58.62 1.21
C VAL A 196 25.41 -57.79 1.71
N VAL A 197 24.27 -58.46 1.82
CA VAL A 197 23.08 -58.04 2.57
C VAL A 197 23.45 -58.08 4.05
N VAL A 198 23.44 -56.95 4.76
CA VAL A 198 23.34 -56.95 6.23
C VAL A 198 22.50 -55.76 6.69
N ASP A 199 21.60 -56.10 7.60
CA ASP A 199 20.52 -55.37 8.22
C ASP A 199 20.78 -53.92 8.63
N GLN A 200 19.68 -53.17 8.56
CA GLN A 200 19.39 -52.04 9.44
C GLN A 200 19.53 -52.49 10.91
N GLN A 201 20.66 -52.19 11.54
CA GLN A 201 20.71 -52.13 13.00
C GLN A 201 21.15 -50.74 13.44
N LYS A 202 20.21 -50.08 14.12
CA LYS A 202 20.43 -48.99 15.06
C LYS A 202 21.65 -49.31 15.92
N GLU A 203 22.74 -48.56 15.75
CA GLU A 203 23.67 -48.32 16.84
C GLU A 203 23.66 -46.83 17.16
N SER A 204 23.05 -46.58 18.32
CA SER A 204 22.96 -45.32 19.03
C SER A 204 24.35 -44.81 19.37
N PHE A 205 24.73 -43.66 18.81
CA PHE A 205 25.73 -42.80 19.45
C PHE A 205 25.00 -41.73 20.28
N PRO A 206 25.23 -41.67 21.60
CA PRO A 206 24.67 -40.60 22.43
C PRO A 206 25.42 -39.31 22.12
N ASN A 207 24.76 -38.36 21.44
CA ASN A 207 25.25 -37.00 21.27
C ASN A 207 24.93 -36.20 22.55
N PRO A 208 25.92 -35.79 23.35
CA PRO A 208 25.70 -35.01 24.55
C PRO A 208 25.95 -33.55 24.20
N ASN A 209 24.95 -32.84 23.68
CA ASN A 209 24.95 -31.37 23.71
C ASN A 209 23.53 -30.82 23.56
N PHE A 210 23.04 -30.32 24.70
CA PHE A 210 22.01 -29.31 24.90
C PHE A 210 20.64 -29.55 24.25
N GLY A 211 19.74 -30.12 25.05
CA GLY A 211 18.32 -29.86 24.90
C GLY A 211 18.05 -28.37 25.11
N ILE A 212 17.49 -27.75 24.07
CA ILE A 212 16.49 -26.71 24.26
C ILE A 212 15.26 -27.30 23.58
N SER A 213 14.42 -27.89 24.41
CA SER A 213 13.04 -28.23 24.10
C SER A 213 12.31 -26.95 23.70
N ASP A 214 11.89 -26.89 22.43
CA ASP A 214 10.59 -26.35 22.11
C ASP A 214 9.57 -27.30 22.75
N ASP A 215 8.91 -26.85 23.80
CA ASP A 215 7.55 -27.21 24.16
C ASP A 215 7.09 -26.24 25.25
N GLU A 216 6.11 -25.42 24.86
CA GLU A 216 4.90 -25.04 25.58
C GLU A 216 4.99 -24.61 27.06
N ASP A 217 4.52 -23.37 27.26
CA ASP A 217 3.53 -22.96 28.27
C ASP A 217 3.81 -23.23 29.76
N ASP A 218 3.97 -22.15 30.54
CA ASP A 218 3.04 -21.77 31.62
C ASP A 218 3.68 -20.87 32.70
N ASP A 219 2.95 -19.78 33.01
CA ASP A 219 2.80 -19.17 34.33
C ASP A 219 4.03 -18.82 35.20
N VAL A 220 4.61 -17.61 35.05
CA VAL A 220 5.20 -16.90 36.22
C VAL A 220 5.22 -15.37 36.05
N PHE A 221 4.09 -14.70 36.24
CA PHE A 221 4.09 -13.32 36.78
C PHE A 221 2.98 -13.16 37.83
N HIS A 222 2.96 -14.07 38.82
CA HIS A 222 2.46 -13.77 40.14
C HIS A 222 3.66 -13.59 41.08
N LYS A 223 3.97 -12.34 41.41
CA LYS A 223 4.86 -12.01 42.53
C LYS A 223 3.98 -11.60 43.70
N ASP A 224 3.62 -12.59 44.52
CA ASP A 224 3.13 -12.36 45.87
C ASP A 224 4.25 -11.81 46.74
N ILE A 225 4.00 -10.67 47.38
CA ILE A 225 4.53 -10.39 48.71
C ILE A 225 3.32 -10.08 49.57
N ALA A 226 2.71 -11.13 50.11
CA ALA A 226 1.85 -11.04 51.27
C ALA A 226 2.75 -11.01 52.51
N SER A 227 2.90 -9.85 53.13
CA SER A 227 3.33 -9.74 54.52
C SER A 227 2.11 -9.97 55.42
N ASN A 228 1.95 -11.19 55.94
CA ASN A 228 1.15 -11.42 57.13
C ASN A 228 1.96 -12.28 58.11
N ALA A 229 2.52 -11.59 59.10
CA ALA A 229 2.98 -12.22 60.32
C ALA A 229 1.75 -12.62 61.16
N SER A 230 1.71 -13.89 61.51
CA SER A 230 0.97 -14.50 62.62
C SER A 230 2.07 -14.90 63.64
N VAL A 231 1.94 -14.99 64.97
CA VAL A 231 0.87 -15.15 65.96
C VAL A 231 1.47 -14.71 67.30
N ALA A 232 0.68 -14.09 68.18
CA ALA A 232 0.59 -14.39 69.62
C ALA A 232 -0.70 -13.76 70.16
#